data_AF-A0A5E4X909-F1
#
_entry.id   AF-A0A5E4X909-F1
#
_cell.length_a   1.000
_cell.length_b   1.000
_cell.length_c   1.000
_cell.angle_alpha   90.00
_cell.angle_beta   90.00
_cell.angle_gamma   90.00
#
_symmetry.space_group_name_H-M   'P 1'
#
loop_
_entity.id
_entity.type
_entity.pdbx_description
1 polymer ?
#
loop_
_entity_poly.entity_id
_entity_poly.type
_entity_poly.pdbx_seq_one_letter_code
_entity_poly.pdbx_strand_id
1 'polypeptide(L)'
;MSLKTILEAQSKWTWDTMESSAHLGEMVREDALTSVNLAMIYRQAVEQGIDDFYITSTQGAKLEVEYGADWLWGRGEQAYLVQAKRLNIIARAHLTSYKIDLPQLFDLLDAAEALSGSNGYRVHAAYVFYNAMLGDNFPRADYGCTCVDAATLAGFIKEKSHQDTCLVSFADAMQKLDARPWHQMF
;
A
#
# COMPACT_ATOMS: atom_id res chain seq x y z
N MET A 1 -18.84 -4.88 -12.95
CA MET A 1 -17.39 -4.55 -12.89
C MET A 1 -16.82 -5.31 -11.70
N SER A 2 -15.64 -5.94 -11.78
CA SER A 2 -15.08 -6.69 -10.63
C SER A 2 -14.26 -5.78 -9.72
N LEU A 3 -14.00 -6.21 -8.47
CA LEU A 3 -13.09 -5.50 -7.56
C LEU A 3 -11.72 -5.30 -8.21
N LYS A 4 -11.22 -6.32 -8.94
CA LYS A 4 -9.99 -6.21 -9.73
C LYS A 4 -10.02 -5.03 -10.69
N THR A 5 -11.11 -4.87 -11.47
CA THR A 5 -11.24 -3.74 -12.40
C THR A 5 -11.33 -2.39 -11.69
N ILE A 6 -11.99 -2.34 -10.52
CA ILE A 6 -12.03 -1.14 -9.67
C ILE A 6 -10.61 -0.76 -9.24
N LEU A 7 -9.86 -1.71 -8.68
CA LEU A 7 -8.49 -1.48 -8.22
C LEU A 7 -7.54 -1.13 -9.38
N GLU A 8 -7.66 -1.76 -10.55
CA GLU A 8 -6.90 -1.38 -11.75
C GLU A 8 -7.16 0.07 -12.18
N ALA A 9 -8.43 0.50 -12.19
CA ALA A 9 -8.80 1.86 -12.54
C ALA A 9 -8.29 2.87 -11.51
N GLN A 10 -8.43 2.55 -10.22
CA GLN A 10 -7.96 3.40 -9.14
C GLN A 10 -6.43 3.46 -9.05
N SER A 11 -5.74 2.42 -9.51
CA SER A 11 -4.27 2.41 -9.65
C SER A 11 -3.80 3.51 -10.59
N LYS A 12 -4.42 3.58 -11.78
CA LYS A 12 -4.15 4.63 -12.78
C LYS A 12 -4.52 6.01 -12.25
N TRP A 13 -5.72 6.14 -11.67
CA TRP A 13 -6.18 7.40 -11.10
C TRP A 13 -5.26 7.95 -10.02
N THR A 14 -4.74 7.08 -9.14
CA THR A 14 -3.80 7.46 -8.08
C THR A 14 -2.51 8.01 -8.67
N TRP A 15 -1.97 7.32 -9.68
CA TRP A 15 -0.80 7.79 -10.41
C TRP A 15 -1.04 9.16 -11.04
N ASP A 16 -2.09 9.27 -11.87
CA ASP A 16 -2.40 10.48 -12.63
C ASP A 16 -2.59 11.69 -11.71
N THR A 17 -3.28 11.49 -10.58
CA THR A 17 -3.56 12.55 -9.61
C THR A 17 -2.31 12.98 -8.85
N MET A 18 -1.49 12.03 -8.39
CA MET A 18 -0.23 12.34 -7.70
C MET A 18 0.76 13.04 -8.65
N GLU A 19 0.92 12.54 -9.88
CA GLU A 19 1.75 13.14 -10.92
C GLU A 19 1.29 14.57 -11.21
N SER A 20 -0.01 14.77 -11.45
CA SER A 20 -0.61 16.08 -11.70
C SER A 20 -0.41 17.04 -10.53
N SER A 21 -0.55 16.57 -9.29
CA SER A 21 -0.34 17.39 -8.09
C SER A 21 1.12 17.88 -8.00
N ALA A 22 2.09 17.04 -8.35
CA ALA A 22 3.49 17.43 -8.34
C ALA A 22 3.78 18.62 -9.27
N HIS A 23 3.06 18.72 -10.40
CA HIS A 23 3.18 19.83 -11.34
C HIS A 23 2.61 21.15 -10.82
N LEU A 24 1.70 21.12 -9.84
CA LEU A 24 1.14 22.32 -9.22
C LEU A 24 2.12 23.00 -8.25
N GLY A 25 3.26 22.35 -7.94
CA GLY A 25 4.16 22.79 -6.87
C GLY A 25 3.57 22.59 -5.47
N GLU A 26 2.34 22.07 -5.38
CA GLU A 26 1.65 21.68 -4.16
C GLU A 26 1.65 20.16 -4.07
N MET A 27 2.33 19.61 -3.07
CA MET A 27 2.10 18.20 -2.74
C MET A 27 0.76 18.09 -2.02
N VAL A 28 -0.23 17.47 -2.68
CA VAL A 28 -1.39 16.94 -1.96
C VAL A 28 -0.85 16.00 -0.88
N ARG A 29 -1.30 16.18 0.36
CA ARG A 29 -0.88 15.29 1.44
C ARG A 29 -1.27 13.85 1.09
N GLU A 30 -0.32 12.94 1.23
CA GLU A 30 -0.46 11.54 0.82
C GLU A 30 -1.63 10.84 1.52
N ASP A 31 -1.85 11.14 2.80
CA ASP A 31 -2.94 10.62 3.61
C ASP A 31 -4.32 11.06 3.10
N ALA A 32 -4.44 12.31 2.66
CA ALA A 32 -5.68 12.85 2.10
C ALA A 32 -6.04 12.20 0.75
N LEU A 33 -5.06 12.08 -0.17
CA LEU A 33 -5.31 11.44 -1.45
C LEU A 33 -5.62 9.95 -1.29
N THR A 34 -4.90 9.27 -0.39
CA THR A 34 -5.16 7.87 -0.07
C THR A 34 -6.58 7.70 0.46
N SER A 35 -7.02 8.55 1.39
CA SER A 35 -8.38 8.51 1.94
C SER A 35 -9.46 8.67 0.86
N VAL A 36 -9.29 9.62 -0.07
CA VAL A 36 -10.23 9.83 -1.19
C VAL A 36 -10.28 8.60 -2.10
N ASN A 37 -9.11 8.06 -2.46
CA ASN A 37 -9.00 6.87 -3.28
C ASN A 37 -9.73 5.67 -2.67
N LEU A 38 -9.52 5.43 -1.38
CA LEU A 38 -10.18 4.35 -0.63
C LEU A 38 -11.69 4.53 -0.56
N ALA A 39 -12.17 5.76 -0.32
CA ALA A 39 -13.59 6.07 -0.32
C ALA A 39 -14.21 5.81 -1.71
N MET A 40 -13.49 6.13 -2.79
CA MET A 40 -13.92 5.85 -4.16
C MET A 40 -13.95 4.35 -4.47
N ILE A 41 -12.94 3.58 -4.04
CA ILE A 41 -12.92 2.11 -4.17
C ILE A 41 -14.14 1.51 -3.47
N TYR A 42 -14.37 1.88 -2.19
CA TYR A 42 -15.49 1.36 -1.41
C TYR A 42 -16.84 1.71 -2.07
N ARG A 43 -17.02 2.96 -2.48
CA ARG A 43 -18.24 3.39 -3.18
C ARG A 43 -18.48 2.58 -4.45
N GLN A 44 -17.45 2.42 -5.28
CA GLN A 44 -17.56 1.64 -6.52
C GLN A 44 -17.84 0.16 -6.25
N ALA A 45 -17.28 -0.41 -5.18
CA ALA A 45 -17.55 -1.78 -4.77
C ALA A 45 -19.04 -1.96 -4.41
N VAL A 46 -19.59 -1.06 -3.59
CA VAL A 46 -21.02 -1.06 -3.21
C VAL A 46 -21.92 -0.86 -4.42
N GLU A 47 -21.61 0.10 -5.30
CA GLU A 47 -22.37 0.34 -6.55
C GLU A 47 -22.39 -0.88 -7.50
N GLN A 48 -21.43 -1.80 -7.37
CA GLN A 48 -21.33 -3.03 -8.15
C GLN A 48 -21.84 -4.28 -7.40
N GLY A 49 -22.40 -4.13 -6.19
CA GLY A 49 -22.92 -5.22 -5.37
C GLY A 49 -21.83 -6.12 -4.77
N ILE A 50 -20.64 -5.57 -4.52
CA ILE A 50 -19.53 -6.27 -3.84
C ILE A 50 -19.65 -5.98 -2.34
N ASP A 51 -20.68 -6.55 -1.71
CA ASP A 51 -21.09 -6.23 -0.35
C ASP A 51 -20.19 -6.86 0.73
N ASP A 52 -19.34 -7.82 0.34
CA ASP A 52 -18.38 -8.49 1.22
C ASP A 52 -17.06 -7.72 1.38
N PHE A 53 -16.89 -6.60 0.67
CA PHE A 53 -15.70 -5.76 0.72
C PHE A 53 -15.83 -4.61 1.73
N TYR A 54 -14.81 -4.43 2.58
CA TYR A 54 -14.77 -3.34 3.54
C TYR A 54 -13.38 -2.70 3.60
N ILE A 55 -13.35 -1.40 3.90
CA ILE A 55 -12.14 -0.62 4.18
C ILE A 55 -12.37 0.19 5.45
N THR A 56 -11.44 0.11 6.39
CA THR A 56 -11.47 0.87 7.64
C THR A 56 -10.16 1.62 7.83
N SER A 57 -10.25 2.90 8.22
CA SER A 57 -9.09 3.69 8.65
C SER A 57 -8.68 3.31 10.06
N THR A 58 -7.44 2.88 10.26
CA THR A 58 -6.85 2.78 11.60
C THR A 58 -6.37 4.15 12.06
N GLN A 59 -6.00 5.05 11.13
CA GLN A 59 -5.58 6.42 11.43
C GLN A 59 -6.69 7.25 12.09
N GLY A 60 -7.90 7.22 11.51
CA GLY A 60 -9.06 7.91 12.08
C GLY A 60 -9.44 7.39 13.48
N ALA A 61 -9.12 6.13 13.76
CA ALA A 61 -9.37 5.48 15.04
C ALA A 61 -8.19 5.61 16.04
N LYS A 62 -7.06 6.19 15.64
CA LYS A 62 -5.80 6.26 16.41
C LYS A 62 -5.24 4.88 16.79
N LEU A 63 -5.44 3.90 15.91
CA LEU A 63 -4.97 2.51 16.06
C LEU A 63 -3.74 2.22 15.19
N GLU A 64 -3.21 3.23 14.50
CA GLU A 64 -2.02 3.10 13.63
C GLU A 64 -0.78 2.58 14.36
N VAL A 65 -0.59 2.98 15.63
CA VAL A 65 0.52 2.57 16.48
C VAL A 65 0.28 1.15 17.01
N GLU A 66 -0.97 0.77 17.22
CA GLU A 66 -1.33 -0.57 17.72
C GLU A 66 -1.19 -1.63 16.62
N TYR A 67 -1.57 -1.29 15.39
CA TYR A 67 -1.60 -2.25 14.29
C TYR A 67 -0.46 -2.09 13.27
N GLY A 68 0.41 -1.08 13.42
CA GLY A 68 1.45 -0.76 12.44
C GLY A 68 0.91 -0.47 11.02
N ALA A 69 -0.39 -0.22 10.89
CA ALA A 69 -1.12 -0.15 9.64
C ALA A 69 -1.83 1.20 9.53
N ASP A 70 -2.00 1.70 8.31
CA ASP A 70 -2.83 2.87 8.02
C ASP A 70 -4.29 2.48 7.75
N TRP A 71 -4.50 1.25 7.25
CA TRP A 71 -5.80 0.77 6.80
C TRP A 71 -5.98 -0.72 7.05
N LEU A 72 -7.23 -1.12 7.27
CA LEU A 72 -7.67 -2.50 7.21
C LEU A 72 -8.58 -2.66 5.99
N TRP A 73 -8.24 -3.57 5.09
CA TRP A 73 -9.08 -3.96 3.97
C TRP A 73 -9.53 -5.39 4.18
N GLY A 74 -10.74 -5.75 3.79
CA GLY A 74 -11.12 -7.15 3.82
C GLY A 74 -12.21 -7.51 2.84
N ARG A 75 -12.28 -8.81 2.59
CA ARG A 75 -13.21 -9.43 1.67
C ARG A 75 -13.49 -10.87 2.08
N GLY A 76 -14.74 -11.18 2.41
CA GLY A 76 -15.11 -12.50 2.92
C GLY A 76 -14.31 -12.85 4.18
N GLU A 77 -13.59 -13.97 4.16
CA GLU A 77 -12.79 -14.46 5.30
C GLU A 77 -11.33 -13.96 5.29
N GLN A 78 -10.96 -13.09 4.34
CA GLN A 78 -9.61 -12.55 4.21
C GLN A 78 -9.57 -11.07 4.55
N ALA A 79 -8.53 -10.66 5.27
CA ALA A 79 -8.26 -9.26 5.55
C ALA A 79 -6.77 -8.92 5.36
N TYR A 80 -6.50 -7.66 5.10
CA TYR A 80 -5.17 -7.08 4.93
C TYR A 80 -5.03 -5.87 5.86
N LEU A 81 -4.09 -5.94 6.79
CA LEU A 81 -3.53 -4.75 7.41
C LEU A 81 -2.54 -4.14 6.41
N VAL A 82 -2.84 -2.93 5.98
CA VAL A 82 -2.13 -2.25 4.89
C VAL A 82 -1.37 -1.06 5.42
N GLN A 83 -0.07 -1.05 5.15
CA GLN A 83 0.77 0.13 5.29
C GLN A 83 1.06 0.76 3.94
N ALA A 84 0.68 2.02 3.76
CA ALA A 84 0.86 2.71 2.49
C ALA A 84 2.18 3.50 2.48
N LYS A 85 2.97 3.39 1.41
CA LYS A 85 4.20 4.19 1.23
C LYS A 85 4.26 4.78 -0.17
N ARG A 86 4.54 6.08 -0.25
CA ARG A 86 4.86 6.74 -1.52
C ARG A 86 6.32 6.51 -1.90
N LEU A 87 6.58 6.40 -3.20
CA LEU A 87 7.91 6.46 -3.75
C LEU A 87 8.54 7.85 -3.54
N ASN A 88 9.68 7.90 -2.85
CA ASN A 88 10.49 9.10 -2.77
C ASN A 88 11.40 9.20 -3.99
N ILE A 89 11.49 10.40 -4.58
CA ILE A 89 12.46 10.69 -5.64
C ILE A 89 13.46 11.73 -5.14
N ILE A 90 14.75 11.41 -5.28
CA ILE A 90 15.79 12.42 -5.21
C ILE A 90 16.16 12.79 -6.66
N ALA A 91 15.50 13.81 -7.19
CA ALA A 91 15.53 14.15 -8.62
C ALA A 91 16.94 14.32 -9.20
N ARG A 92 17.89 14.88 -8.42
CA ARG A 92 19.28 15.08 -8.86
C ARG A 92 20.12 13.81 -8.88
N ALA A 93 19.70 12.76 -8.18
CA ALA A 93 20.43 11.51 -8.05
C ALA A 93 19.76 10.34 -8.80
N HIS A 94 18.59 10.57 -9.42
CA HIS A 94 17.75 9.53 -10.01
C HIS A 94 17.47 8.35 -9.06
N LEU A 95 17.51 8.60 -7.75
CA LEU A 95 17.24 7.59 -6.73
C LEU A 95 15.75 7.56 -6.42
N THR A 96 15.15 6.38 -6.57
CA THR A 96 13.75 6.09 -6.29
C THR A 96 13.66 5.03 -5.20
N SER A 97 13.13 5.39 -4.03
CA SER A 97 13.07 4.48 -2.88
C SER A 97 11.88 4.74 -1.95
N TYR A 98 11.48 3.70 -1.23
CA TYR A 98 10.52 3.76 -0.13
C TYR A 98 11.29 3.81 1.18
N LYS A 99 10.84 4.66 2.09
CA LYS A 99 11.33 4.67 3.47
C LYS A 99 10.44 3.76 4.30
N ILE A 100 11.03 2.68 4.80
CA ILE A 100 10.37 1.69 5.66
C ILE A 100 10.79 1.95 7.10
N ASP A 101 9.82 2.03 8.00
CA ASP A 101 10.01 2.11 9.45
C ASP A 101 9.97 0.69 10.00
N LEU A 102 11.06 0.25 10.66
CA LEU A 102 11.18 -1.14 11.10
C LEU A 102 10.31 -1.46 12.31
N PRO A 103 10.22 -0.61 13.35
CA PRO A 103 9.23 -0.79 14.41
C PRO A 103 7.82 -0.98 13.84
N GLN A 104 7.36 -0.07 12.96
CA GLN A 104 6.04 -0.18 12.34
C GLN A 104 5.85 -1.47 11.52
N LEU A 105 6.90 -1.91 10.81
CA LEU A 105 6.86 -3.17 10.06
C LEU A 105 6.68 -4.38 10.98
N PHE A 106 7.34 -4.40 12.14
CA PHE A 106 7.19 -5.49 13.10
C PHE A 106 5.85 -5.44 13.84
N ASP A 107 5.39 -4.25 14.24
CA ASP A 107 4.06 -4.07 14.83
C ASP A 107 2.96 -4.56 13.86
N LEU A 108 3.10 -4.26 12.57
CA LEU A 108 2.19 -4.73 11.52
C LEU A 108 2.13 -6.26 11.41
N LEU A 109 3.29 -6.92 11.49
CA LEU A 109 3.39 -8.37 11.42
C LEU A 109 2.77 -9.04 12.65
N ASP A 110 3.12 -8.55 13.84
CA ASP A 110 2.62 -9.07 15.11
C ASP A 110 1.09 -8.90 15.21
N ALA A 111 0.57 -7.75 14.76
CA ALA A 111 -0.86 -7.50 14.69
C ALA A 111 -1.60 -8.45 13.74
N ALA A 112 -1.06 -8.71 12.55
CA ALA A 112 -1.67 -9.62 11.59
C ALA A 112 -1.72 -11.07 12.12
N GLU A 113 -0.66 -11.51 12.80
CA GLU A 113 -0.61 -12.83 13.44
C GLU A 113 -1.64 -12.94 14.58
N ALA A 114 -1.68 -11.95 15.48
CA ALA A 114 -2.60 -11.92 16.61
C ALA A 114 -4.09 -11.90 16.18
N LEU A 115 -4.43 -11.11 15.15
CA LEU A 115 -5.79 -11.04 14.63
C LEU A 115 -6.20 -12.33 13.90
N SER A 116 -5.26 -12.98 13.21
CA SER A 116 -5.52 -14.27 12.56
C SER A 116 -5.80 -15.39 13.58
N GLY A 117 -5.07 -15.41 14.71
CA GLY A 117 -5.23 -16.42 15.75
C GLY A 117 -6.52 -16.32 16.56
N SER A 118 -7.20 -15.17 16.55
CA SER A 118 -8.32 -14.87 17.46
C SER A 118 -9.71 -15.00 16.82
N ASN A 119 -9.85 -14.81 15.51
CA ASN A 119 -11.18 -14.59 14.91
C ASN A 119 -11.55 -15.51 13.72
N GLY A 120 -10.73 -16.50 13.37
CA GLY A 120 -10.99 -17.40 12.23
C GLY A 120 -10.87 -16.74 10.85
N TYR A 121 -10.56 -15.44 10.81
CA TYR A 121 -10.18 -14.70 9.60
C TYR A 121 -8.70 -14.89 9.31
N ARG A 122 -8.34 -14.93 8.03
CA ARG A 122 -6.93 -14.88 7.63
C ARG A 122 -6.53 -13.43 7.42
N VAL A 123 -5.76 -12.88 8.36
CA VAL A 123 -5.25 -11.51 8.29
C VAL A 123 -3.83 -11.51 7.77
N HIS A 124 -3.59 -10.71 6.74
CA HIS A 124 -2.32 -10.56 6.07
C HIS A 124 -1.74 -9.18 6.36
N ALA A 125 -0.43 -9.09 6.53
CA ALA A 125 0.29 -7.83 6.60
C ALA A 125 0.83 -7.46 5.21
N ALA A 126 0.49 -6.29 4.70
CA ALA A 126 0.89 -5.86 3.37
C ALA A 126 1.35 -4.41 3.34
N TYR A 127 2.31 -4.13 2.45
CA TYR A 127 2.66 -2.78 2.05
C TYR A 127 2.03 -2.47 0.70
N VAL A 128 1.43 -1.29 0.55
CA VAL A 128 1.00 -0.75 -0.74
C VAL A 128 1.92 0.42 -1.10
N PHE A 129 2.55 0.33 -2.27
CA PHE A 129 3.47 1.33 -2.81
C PHE A 129 2.79 2.15 -3.89
N TYR A 130 2.81 3.48 -3.72
CA TYR A 130 2.33 4.44 -4.71
C TYR A 130 3.50 4.96 -5.56
N ASN A 131 3.43 4.70 -6.86
CA ASN A 131 4.60 4.78 -7.73
C ASN A 131 4.52 5.90 -8.78
N ALA A 132 3.65 6.91 -8.54
CA ALA A 132 3.20 7.99 -9.43
C ALA A 132 4.27 8.86 -10.12
N MET A 133 5.53 8.48 -9.97
CA MET A 133 6.72 9.30 -10.09
C MET A 133 7.81 8.61 -10.93
N LEU A 134 7.54 7.42 -11.48
CA LEU A 134 8.50 6.68 -12.31
C LEU A 134 8.48 7.10 -13.79
N GLY A 135 7.54 7.96 -14.19
CA GLY A 135 7.35 8.43 -15.56
C GLY A 135 6.75 7.38 -16.52
N ASP A 136 6.63 7.75 -17.80
CA ASP A 136 5.85 7.01 -18.80
C ASP A 136 6.44 5.66 -19.26
N ASN A 137 7.61 5.28 -18.76
CA ASN A 137 8.25 4.00 -19.10
C ASN A 137 7.56 2.78 -18.45
N PHE A 138 6.62 3.02 -17.53
CA PHE A 138 5.93 1.96 -16.80
C PHE A 138 4.41 2.04 -17.05
N PRO A 139 3.75 0.93 -17.40
CA PRO A 139 2.31 0.88 -17.51
C PRO A 139 1.62 1.25 -16.18
N ARG A 140 0.89 2.37 -16.14
CA ARG A 140 0.19 2.87 -14.94
C ARG A 140 -0.81 1.85 -14.36
N ALA A 141 -1.33 0.95 -15.18
CA ALA A 141 -2.24 -0.12 -14.74
C ALA A 141 -1.55 -1.11 -13.79
N ASP A 142 -0.32 -1.48 -14.10
CA ASP A 142 0.41 -2.55 -13.44
C ASP A 142 1.34 -1.99 -12.35
N TYR A 143 1.84 -0.77 -12.56
CA TYR A 143 2.79 -0.13 -11.68
C TYR A 143 2.22 1.03 -10.89
N GLY A 144 0.98 1.48 -11.16
CA GLY A 144 0.31 2.58 -10.46
C GLY A 144 0.44 2.51 -8.93
N CYS A 145 -0.08 1.38 -8.44
CA CYS A 145 -0.06 0.95 -7.06
C CYS A 145 0.34 -0.52 -7.05
N THR A 146 1.43 -0.84 -6.36
CA THR A 146 1.91 -2.22 -6.20
C THR A 146 1.81 -2.63 -4.74
N CYS A 147 1.68 -3.92 -4.45
CA CYS A 147 1.68 -4.46 -3.10
C CYS A 147 2.83 -5.44 -2.88
N VAL A 148 3.34 -5.48 -1.65
CA VAL A 148 4.33 -6.46 -1.17
C VAL A 148 3.84 -7.06 0.14
N ASP A 149 4.03 -8.37 0.29
CA ASP A 149 3.83 -9.06 1.57
C ASP A 149 4.86 -8.58 2.62
N ALA A 150 4.38 -8.17 3.78
CA ALA A 150 5.23 -7.57 4.80
C ALA A 150 6.27 -8.56 5.36
N ALA A 151 5.97 -9.86 5.40
CA ALA A 151 6.93 -10.86 5.88
C ALA A 151 8.10 -11.03 4.91
N THR A 152 7.80 -10.99 3.60
CA THR A 152 8.80 -10.97 2.53
C THR A 152 9.69 -9.72 2.63
N LEU A 153 9.09 -8.55 2.88
CA LEU A 153 9.81 -7.30 3.12
C LEU A 153 10.72 -7.38 4.35
N ALA A 154 10.22 -7.92 5.47
CA ALA A 154 10.98 -8.07 6.70
C ALA A 154 12.17 -9.03 6.52
N GLY A 155 11.98 -10.15 5.81
CA GLY A 155 13.05 -11.08 5.48
C GLY A 155 14.19 -10.40 4.73
N PHE A 156 13.85 -9.62 3.70
CA PHE A 156 14.83 -8.86 2.90
C PHE A 156 15.58 -7.78 3.70
N ILE A 157 14.91 -7.09 4.62
CA ILE A 157 15.52 -6.00 5.38
C ILE A 157 16.39 -6.52 6.54
N LYS A 158 16.02 -7.63 7.18
CA LYS A 158 16.79 -8.23 8.30
C LYS A 158 18.25 -8.53 7.90
N GLU A 159 18.50 -8.80 6.63
CA GLU A 159 19.84 -9.03 6.09
C GLU A 159 20.68 -7.75 5.90
N LYS A 160 20.08 -6.56 6.06
CA LYS A 160 20.63 -5.30 5.54
C LYS A 160 20.75 -4.14 6.53
N SER A 161 20.11 -4.18 7.70
CA SER A 161 20.04 -2.99 8.56
C SER A 161 20.17 -3.26 10.05
N HIS A 162 20.94 -2.40 10.73
CA HIS A 162 20.95 -2.23 12.19
C HIS A 162 20.27 -0.90 12.61
N GLN A 163 19.51 -0.27 11.73
CA GLN A 163 18.89 1.05 11.92
C GLN A 163 17.36 0.94 11.97
N ASP A 164 16.70 1.88 12.66
CA ASP A 164 15.24 1.94 12.82
C ASP A 164 14.47 2.17 11.51
N THR A 165 15.17 2.61 10.45
CA THR A 165 14.57 2.78 9.12
C THR A 165 15.44 2.15 8.04
N CYS A 166 14.81 1.69 6.96
CA CYS A 166 15.49 1.12 5.80
C CYS A 166 14.97 1.77 4.52
N LEU A 167 15.86 2.05 3.57
CA LEU A 167 15.49 2.47 2.22
C LEU A 167 15.42 1.26 1.31
N VAL A 168 14.26 1.04 0.71
CA VAL A 168 14.03 -0.01 -0.28
C VAL A 168 13.92 0.63 -1.64
N SER A 169 14.82 0.30 -2.56
CA SER A 169 14.75 0.85 -3.93
C SER A 169 13.53 0.34 -4.69
N PHE A 170 13.03 1.11 -5.65
CA PHE A 170 11.97 0.63 -6.55
C PHE A 170 12.36 -0.69 -7.24
N ALA A 171 13.60 -0.79 -7.72
CA ALA A 171 14.09 -1.99 -8.39
C ALA A 171 14.08 -3.21 -7.47
N ASP A 172 14.53 -3.06 -6.21
CA ASP A 172 14.48 -4.15 -5.23
C ASP A 172 13.03 -4.56 -4.92
N ALA A 173 12.12 -3.59 -4.77
CA ALA A 173 10.70 -3.88 -4.57
C ALA A 173 10.13 -4.74 -5.70
N MET A 174 10.38 -4.37 -6.96
CA MET A 174 9.85 -5.11 -8.10
C MET A 174 10.54 -6.47 -8.32
N GLN A 175 11.87 -6.54 -8.18
CA GLN A 175 12.65 -7.70 -8.62
C GLN A 175 12.94 -8.72 -7.51
N LYS A 176 13.09 -8.26 -6.27
CA LYS A 176 13.53 -9.12 -5.15
C LYS A 176 12.41 -9.38 -4.15
N LEU A 177 11.54 -8.41 -3.96
CA LEU A 177 10.37 -8.52 -3.08
C LEU A 177 9.11 -8.96 -3.81
N ASP A 178 9.19 -9.16 -5.13
CA ASP A 178 8.08 -9.56 -5.99
C ASP A 178 6.85 -8.67 -5.75
N ALA A 179 7.06 -7.35 -5.79
CA ALA A 179 5.96 -6.41 -5.72
C ALA A 179 5.05 -6.58 -6.94
N ARG A 180 3.77 -6.85 -6.68
CA ARG A 180 2.76 -7.11 -7.72
C ARG A 180 1.75 -5.98 -7.78
N PRO A 181 1.01 -5.81 -8.87
CA PRO A 181 -0.11 -4.88 -8.91
C PRO A 181 -1.09 -5.14 -7.75
N TRP A 182 -1.49 -4.09 -7.02
CA TRP A 182 -2.34 -4.22 -5.83
C TRP A 182 -3.71 -4.86 -6.09
N HIS A 183 -4.17 -4.86 -7.33
CA HIS A 183 -5.42 -5.48 -7.75
C HIS A 183 -5.33 -7.02 -7.79
N GLN A 184 -4.18 -7.58 -7.41
CA GLN A 184 -3.93 -9.00 -7.21
C GLN A 184 -3.96 -9.40 -5.72
N MET A 185 -4.32 -8.50 -4.80
CA MET A 185 -4.44 -8.79 -3.37
C MET A 185 -5.62 -9.72 -3.02
N PHE A 186 -6.69 -9.73 -3.81
CA PHE A 186 -7.91 -10.52 -3.55
C PHE A 186 -8.23 -11.51 -4.68
#